data_AF-A0A923XFD6-F1
#
_entry.id   AF-A0A923XFD6-F1
#
_cell.length_a   1.000
_cell.length_b   1.000
_cell.length_c   1.000
_cell.angle_alpha   90.00
_cell.angle_beta   90.00
_cell.angle_gamma   90.00
#
_symmetry.space_group_name_H-M   'P 1'
#
loop_
_entity.id
_entity.type
_entity.pdbx_description
1 polymer ?
#
loop_
_entity_poly.entity_id
_entity_poly.type
_entity_poly.pdbx_seq_one_letter_code
_entity_poly.pdbx_strand_id
1 'polypeptide(L)'
;MQTLAVGCGAGFSGDRTDAAAPVVRTLIERGGPAALIFENLAERTLATQQLARRADPQAGYEPLLELELRPVLADCLAHGITIVGNFGAANPEGAARVIQRLAAELGLPAPRIAVVKGDDLSGAGARPILRDHLGVGFDEARFVCANAYQGAFEIAQAIRAGAQVVVTGRVADPSLTVGPAMAHFGWRADDWDALAGATMAGHLLECGAQVSGGYFADPGMKDVPGLEDVGFPIAEIAADGSCIVSKASRT
;
A
#
# COMPACT_ATOMS: atom_id res chain seq x y z
N MET A 1 -12.85 19.14 -13.61
CA MET A 1 -12.77 17.71 -13.95
C MET A 1 -12.83 16.93 -12.65
N GLN A 2 -13.51 15.78 -12.63
CA GLN A 2 -13.52 14.93 -11.45
C GLN A 2 -12.16 14.21 -11.36
N THR A 3 -11.48 14.34 -10.23
CA THR A 3 -10.18 13.72 -9.96
C THR A 3 -10.29 12.81 -8.73
N LEU A 4 -9.37 11.85 -8.64
CA LEU A 4 -9.10 11.05 -7.45
C LEU A 4 -7.77 11.49 -6.85
N ALA A 5 -7.76 11.85 -5.57
CA ALA A 5 -6.51 12.09 -4.86
C ALA A 5 -5.99 10.79 -4.21
N VAL A 6 -4.75 10.41 -4.47
CA VAL A 6 -4.09 9.25 -3.85
C VAL A 6 -2.85 9.73 -3.10
N GLY A 7 -2.84 9.54 -1.78
CA GLY A 7 -1.73 9.93 -0.92
C GLY A 7 -0.87 8.74 -0.47
N CYS A 8 0.43 8.95 -0.31
CA CYS A 8 1.35 7.96 0.25
C CYS A 8 1.43 8.07 1.78
N GLY A 9 1.11 7.00 2.49
CA GLY A 9 1.17 6.92 3.96
C GLY A 9 2.45 6.29 4.52
N ALA A 10 3.09 5.42 3.73
CA ALA A 10 4.38 4.78 4.02
C ALA A 10 5.02 4.28 2.71
N GLY A 11 6.35 4.30 2.64
CA GLY A 11 7.12 3.83 1.47
C GLY A 11 7.85 2.50 1.66
N PHE A 12 7.99 2.02 2.90
CA PHE A 12 8.57 0.72 3.23
C PHE A 12 8.22 0.27 4.66
N SER A 13 8.45 -1.00 5.00
CA SER A 13 8.37 -1.48 6.39
C SER A 13 9.43 -0.84 7.28
N GLY A 14 9.02 -0.25 8.39
CA GLY A 14 9.90 0.51 9.27
C GLY A 14 10.11 1.97 8.86
N ASP A 15 9.31 2.49 7.94
CA ASP A 15 9.26 3.92 7.63
C ASP A 15 8.70 4.74 8.81
N ARG A 16 8.72 6.07 8.68
CA ARG A 16 8.17 6.99 9.68
C ARG A 16 6.65 6.79 9.82
N THR A 17 6.17 6.60 11.05
CA THR A 17 4.75 6.31 11.33
C THR A 17 3.88 7.57 11.43
N ASP A 18 4.49 8.76 11.35
CA ASP A 18 3.83 10.06 11.42
C ASP A 18 3.55 10.68 10.03
N ALA A 19 4.06 10.10 8.94
CA ALA A 19 3.87 10.61 7.57
C ALA A 19 2.41 10.64 7.10
N ALA A 20 1.62 9.64 7.48
CA ALA A 20 0.25 9.50 6.99
C ALA A 20 -0.67 10.63 7.47
N ALA A 21 -0.47 11.17 8.68
CA ALA A 21 -1.37 12.17 9.26
C ALA A 21 -1.40 13.50 8.49
N PRO A 22 -0.26 14.13 8.13
CA PRO A 22 -0.26 15.30 7.24
C PRO A 22 -0.92 15.05 5.88
N VAL A 23 -0.72 13.87 5.30
CA VAL A 23 -1.32 13.47 4.02
C VAL A 23 -2.84 13.44 4.15
N VAL A 24 -3.38 12.75 5.16
CA VAL A 24 -4.83 12.67 5.41
C VAL A 24 -5.45 14.03 5.67
N ARG A 25 -4.82 14.88 6.50
CA ARG A 25 -5.29 16.26 6.70
C ARG A 25 -5.38 17.03 5.37
N THR A 26 -4.38 16.87 4.51
CA THR A 26 -4.36 17.51 3.19
C THR A 26 -5.48 16.98 2.28
N LEU A 27 -5.73 15.67 2.28
CA LEU A 27 -6.83 15.06 1.51
C LEU A 27 -8.20 15.56 1.99
N ILE A 28 -8.40 15.68 3.31
CA ILE A 28 -9.63 16.21 3.90
C ILE A 28 -9.84 17.68 3.51
N GLU A 29 -8.79 18.50 3.60
CA GLU A 29 -8.83 19.92 3.25
C GLU A 29 -9.14 20.16 1.77
N ARG A 30 -8.59 19.34 0.87
CA ARG A 30 -8.90 19.40 -0.57
C ARG A 30 -10.33 18.96 -0.85
N GLY A 31 -10.82 17.98 -0.09
CA GLY A 31 -12.13 17.38 -0.28
C GLY A 31 -12.21 16.54 -1.56
N GLY A 32 -13.32 15.82 -1.70
CA GLY A 32 -13.56 14.95 -2.85
C GLY A 32 -13.07 13.50 -2.66
N PRO A 33 -13.10 12.69 -3.73
CA PRO A 33 -12.72 11.28 -3.68
C PRO A 33 -11.23 11.13 -3.37
N ALA A 34 -10.90 10.28 -2.41
CA ALA A 34 -9.52 10.05 -2.02
C ALA A 34 -9.22 8.62 -1.57
N ALA A 35 -7.95 8.23 -1.72
CA ALA A 35 -7.38 7.02 -1.16
C ALA A 35 -6.03 7.31 -0.49
N LEU A 36 -5.70 6.49 0.51
CA LEU A 36 -4.42 6.50 1.21
C LEU A 36 -3.75 5.14 1.02
N ILE A 37 -2.55 5.14 0.44
CA ILE A 37 -1.80 3.92 0.19
C ILE A 37 -0.70 3.71 1.23
N PHE A 38 -0.43 2.46 1.57
CA PHE A 38 0.70 2.07 2.42
C PHE A 38 1.51 1.00 1.69
N GLU A 39 2.69 1.39 1.22
CA GLU A 39 3.65 0.48 0.60
C GLU A 39 4.67 0.07 1.65
N ASN A 40 4.53 -1.13 2.20
CA ASN A 40 5.36 -1.63 3.29
C ASN A 40 6.23 -2.82 2.86
N LEU A 41 6.11 -3.32 1.64
CA LEU A 41 6.64 -4.64 1.30
C LEU A 41 7.73 -4.56 0.22
N ALA A 42 8.98 -4.72 0.64
CA ALA A 42 10.09 -5.08 -0.25
C ALA A 42 10.33 -6.60 -0.29
N GLU A 43 11.12 -7.09 -1.25
CA GLU A 43 11.47 -8.51 -1.39
C GLU A 43 12.09 -9.06 -0.11
N ARG A 44 13.02 -8.29 0.49
CA ARG A 44 13.66 -8.64 1.77
C ARG A 44 12.64 -8.71 2.91
N THR A 45 11.70 -7.77 2.97
CA THR A 45 10.70 -7.69 4.03
C THR A 45 9.80 -8.91 4.01
N LEU A 46 9.37 -9.35 2.82
CA LEU A 46 8.48 -10.50 2.67
C LEU A 46 9.10 -11.79 3.24
N ALA A 47 10.40 -12.03 2.99
CA ALA A 47 11.11 -13.17 3.57
C ALA A 47 11.15 -13.11 5.11
N THR A 48 11.43 -11.93 5.68
CA THR A 48 11.42 -11.72 7.14
C THR A 48 10.03 -11.95 7.73
N GLN A 49 8.97 -11.47 7.08
CA GLN A 49 7.60 -11.65 7.57
C GLN A 49 7.12 -13.11 7.45
N GLN A 50 7.58 -13.83 6.43
CA GLN A 50 7.34 -15.28 6.33
C GLN A 50 8.03 -16.05 7.47
N LEU A 51 9.26 -15.68 7.82
CA LEU A 51 9.95 -16.27 8.98
C LEU A 51 9.24 -15.94 10.29
N ALA A 52 8.77 -14.70 10.47
CA ALA A 52 7.98 -14.30 11.64
C ALA A 52 6.68 -15.13 11.75
N ARG A 53 5.95 -15.29 10.64
CA ARG A 53 4.73 -16.10 10.58
C ARG A 53 4.97 -17.59 10.89
N ARG A 54 6.12 -18.13 10.45
CA ARG A 54 6.51 -19.51 10.76
C ARG A 54 6.77 -19.72 12.26
N ALA A 55 7.32 -18.71 12.93
CA ALA A 55 7.57 -18.74 14.37
C ALA A 55 6.29 -18.51 15.18
N ASP A 56 5.44 -17.58 14.75
CA ASP A 56 4.13 -17.29 15.33
C ASP A 56 3.07 -17.15 14.22
N PRO A 57 2.11 -18.08 14.11
CA PRO A 57 1.03 -18.02 13.11
C PRO A 57 0.17 -16.75 13.17
N GLN A 58 0.20 -15.99 14.27
CA GLN A 58 -0.49 -14.71 14.38
C GLN A 58 0.33 -13.52 13.87
N ALA A 59 1.64 -13.67 13.66
CA ALA A 59 2.54 -12.63 13.14
C ALA A 59 2.64 -12.66 11.59
N GLY A 60 3.58 -11.88 11.04
CA GLY A 60 3.89 -11.87 9.60
C GLY A 60 3.15 -10.83 8.77
N TYR A 61 2.52 -9.85 9.41
CA TYR A 61 2.07 -8.59 8.81
C TYR A 61 3.05 -7.46 9.20
N GLU A 62 2.84 -6.24 8.70
CA GLU A 62 3.66 -5.06 9.04
C GLU A 62 3.73 -4.83 10.57
N PRO A 63 4.92 -4.93 11.20
CA PRO A 63 5.04 -4.79 12.65
C PRO A 63 4.55 -3.45 13.19
N LEU A 64 4.66 -2.37 12.41
CA LEU A 64 4.24 -1.02 12.80
C LEU A 64 2.80 -0.69 12.40
N LEU A 65 2.02 -1.63 11.86
CA LEU A 65 0.68 -1.41 11.32
C LEU A 65 -0.24 -0.59 12.25
N GLU A 66 -0.22 -0.90 13.54
CA GLU A 66 -1.06 -0.18 14.50
C GLU A 66 -0.60 1.27 14.69
N LEU A 67 0.71 1.52 14.70
CA LEU A 67 1.27 2.87 14.81
C LEU A 67 1.02 3.70 13.56
N GLU A 68 1.07 3.09 12.38
CA GLU A 68 0.79 3.74 11.09
C GLU A 68 -0.70 4.12 10.96
N LEU A 69 -1.62 3.23 11.34
CA LEU A 69 -3.05 3.44 11.13
C LEU A 69 -3.75 4.18 12.28
N ARG A 70 -3.29 4.05 13.53
CA ARG A 70 -3.93 4.72 14.69
C ARG A 70 -4.13 6.23 14.50
N PRO A 71 -3.19 7.02 13.96
CA PRO A 71 -3.39 8.46 13.81
C PRO A 71 -4.37 8.86 12.69
N VAL A 72 -4.72 7.94 11.78
CA VAL A 72 -5.47 8.27 10.56
C VAL A 72 -6.76 7.47 10.36
N LEU A 73 -6.93 6.34 11.05
CA LEU A 73 -8.05 5.42 10.80
C LEU A 73 -9.42 6.10 11.00
N ALA A 74 -9.59 6.85 12.09
CA ALA A 74 -10.84 7.55 12.38
C ALA A 74 -11.20 8.56 11.29
N ASP A 75 -10.24 9.40 10.91
CA ASP A 75 -10.38 10.44 9.90
C ASP A 75 -10.67 9.83 8.52
N CYS A 76 -9.94 8.78 8.13
CA CYS A 76 -10.17 8.10 6.86
C CYS A 76 -11.59 7.51 6.78
N LEU A 77 -12.06 6.85 7.85
CA LEU A 77 -13.41 6.28 7.87
C LEU A 77 -14.50 7.36 7.85
N ALA A 78 -14.32 8.45 8.62
CA ALA A 78 -15.27 9.55 8.69
C ALA A 78 -15.41 10.31 7.36
N HIS A 79 -14.30 10.46 6.63
CA HIS A 79 -14.25 11.21 5.37
C HIS A 79 -14.31 10.35 4.11
N GLY A 80 -14.48 9.03 4.25
CA GLY A 80 -14.58 8.11 3.11
C GLY A 80 -13.27 7.95 2.32
N ILE A 81 -12.13 8.17 2.95
CA ILE A 81 -10.81 7.94 2.36
C ILE A 81 -10.52 6.44 2.43
N THR A 82 -10.42 5.79 1.27
CA THR A 82 -10.16 4.34 1.23
C THR A 82 -8.70 4.06 1.55
N ILE A 83 -8.44 3.18 2.51
CA ILE A 83 -7.08 2.75 2.84
C ILE A 83 -6.74 1.49 2.05
N VAL A 84 -5.59 1.48 1.37
CA VAL A 84 -5.10 0.32 0.61
C VAL A 84 -3.65 0.07 0.99
N GLY A 85 -3.28 -1.16 1.33
CA GLY A 85 -1.88 -1.44 1.63
C GLY A 85 -1.50 -2.90 1.49
N ASN A 86 -0.21 -3.12 1.30
CA ASN A 86 0.40 -4.44 1.33
C ASN A 86 1.06 -4.76 2.68
N PHE A 87 0.74 -3.98 3.71
CA PHE A 87 1.04 -4.28 5.12
C PHE A 87 0.51 -5.64 5.60
N GLY A 88 -0.31 -6.34 4.80
CA GLY A 88 -0.67 -7.73 5.07
C GLY A 88 0.52 -8.68 4.96
N ALA A 89 1.50 -8.37 4.11
CA ALA A 89 2.74 -9.13 3.92
C ALA A 89 2.48 -10.65 3.83
N ALA A 90 3.04 -11.43 4.75
CA ALA A 90 2.85 -12.88 4.81
C ALA A 90 1.54 -13.30 5.51
N ASN A 91 0.87 -12.40 6.24
CA ASN A 91 -0.37 -12.68 6.98
C ASN A 91 -1.45 -11.60 6.79
N PRO A 92 -2.03 -11.45 5.58
CA PRO A 92 -3.07 -10.45 5.33
C PRO A 92 -4.30 -10.56 6.24
N GLU A 93 -4.66 -11.79 6.65
CA GLU A 93 -5.76 -12.00 7.60
C GLU A 93 -5.41 -11.53 9.02
N GLY A 94 -4.15 -11.68 9.43
CA GLY A 94 -3.63 -11.15 10.70
C GLY A 94 -3.71 -9.63 10.74
N ALA A 95 -3.25 -8.96 9.68
CA ALA A 95 -3.39 -7.52 9.53
C ALA A 95 -4.85 -7.06 9.63
N ALA A 96 -5.78 -7.74 8.93
CA ALA A 96 -7.20 -7.42 9.00
C ALA A 96 -7.77 -7.54 10.44
N ARG A 97 -7.35 -8.55 11.21
CA ARG A 97 -7.73 -8.69 12.64
C ARG A 97 -7.19 -7.54 13.50
N VAL A 98 -5.95 -7.11 13.27
CA VAL A 98 -5.35 -5.96 13.96
C VAL A 98 -6.14 -4.69 13.69
N ILE A 99 -6.54 -4.45 12.44
CA ILE A 99 -7.30 -3.26 12.05
C ILE A 99 -8.71 -3.27 12.67
N GLN A 100 -9.39 -4.41 12.70
CA GLN A 100 -10.67 -4.55 13.40
C GLN A 100 -10.54 -4.26 14.91
N ARG A 101 -9.48 -4.77 15.55
CA ARG A 101 -9.21 -4.51 16.96
C ARG A 101 -8.93 -3.03 17.20
N LEU A 102 -8.07 -2.41 16.39
CA LEU A 102 -7.75 -0.98 16.48
C LEU A 102 -9.02 -0.11 16.34
N ALA A 103 -9.90 -0.43 15.39
CA ALA A 103 -11.18 0.27 15.23
C ALA A 103 -12.05 0.16 16.50
N ALA A 104 -12.14 -1.04 17.10
CA ALA A 104 -12.90 -1.25 18.33
C ALA A 104 -12.30 -0.48 19.52
N GLU A 105 -10.97 -0.46 19.67
CA GLU A 105 -10.26 0.30 20.72
C GLU A 105 -10.48 1.81 20.59
N LEU A 106 -10.58 2.33 19.37
CA LEU A 106 -10.86 3.72 19.08
C LEU A 106 -12.36 4.07 19.17
N GLY A 107 -13.23 3.10 19.45
CA GLY A 107 -14.68 3.31 19.51
C GLY A 107 -15.32 3.59 18.15
N LEU A 108 -14.68 3.16 17.05
CA LEU A 108 -15.15 3.39 15.68
C LEU A 108 -16.12 2.28 15.24
N PRO A 109 -17.03 2.55 14.29
CA PRO A 109 -17.77 1.49 13.60
C PRO A 109 -16.81 0.47 12.98
N ALA A 110 -17.17 -0.81 13.03
CA ALA A 110 -16.35 -1.87 12.44
C ALA A 110 -16.17 -1.61 10.93
N PRO A 111 -14.94 -1.34 10.44
CA PRO A 111 -14.73 -1.03 9.03
C PRO A 111 -14.96 -2.27 8.17
N ARG A 112 -15.44 -2.06 6.95
CA ARG A 112 -15.49 -3.12 5.94
C ARG A 112 -14.08 -3.35 5.38
N ILE A 113 -13.48 -4.48 5.75
CA ILE A 113 -12.13 -4.85 5.33
C ILE A 113 -12.20 -5.96 4.29
N ALA A 114 -11.51 -5.77 3.16
CA ALA A 114 -11.28 -6.83 2.19
C ALA A 114 -9.83 -7.32 2.28
N VAL A 115 -9.64 -8.62 2.08
CA VAL A 115 -8.31 -9.26 2.07
C VAL A 115 -8.08 -9.87 0.70
N VAL A 116 -7.08 -9.37 -0.03
CA VAL A 116 -6.64 -9.94 -1.31
C VAL A 116 -5.61 -11.02 -1.02
N LYS A 117 -5.85 -12.22 -1.57
CA LYS A 117 -5.02 -13.42 -1.39
C LYS A 117 -4.66 -14.01 -2.76
N GLY A 118 -3.71 -14.93 -2.76
CA GLY A 118 -3.31 -15.70 -3.94
C GLY A 118 -1.89 -15.42 -4.42
N ASP A 119 -1.21 -14.47 -3.79
CA ASP A 119 0.20 -14.18 -4.01
C ASP A 119 1.11 -15.31 -3.51
N ASP A 120 0.82 -15.93 -2.36
CA ASP A 120 1.68 -16.95 -1.75
C ASP A 120 1.67 -18.29 -2.49
N LEU A 121 2.76 -18.58 -3.20
CA LEU A 121 3.06 -19.83 -3.91
C LEU A 121 3.97 -20.75 -3.10
N SER A 122 4.09 -20.55 -1.80
CA SER A 122 4.98 -21.36 -0.94
C SER A 122 4.40 -22.73 -0.59
N GLY A 123 3.12 -22.96 -0.86
CA GLY A 123 2.42 -24.22 -0.61
C GLY A 123 2.89 -25.38 -1.49
N ALA A 124 2.62 -26.61 -1.05
CA ALA A 124 3.03 -27.83 -1.75
C ALA A 124 2.50 -27.92 -3.19
N GLY A 125 1.32 -27.35 -3.47
CA GLY A 125 0.71 -27.35 -4.80
C GLY A 125 1.52 -26.62 -5.87
N ALA A 126 2.32 -25.62 -5.48
CA ALA A 126 3.15 -24.85 -6.41
C ALA A 126 4.59 -25.38 -6.54
N ARG A 127 5.00 -26.35 -5.71
CA ARG A 127 6.36 -26.95 -5.77
C ARG A 127 6.73 -27.52 -7.13
N PRO A 128 5.85 -28.21 -7.88
CA PRO A 128 6.19 -28.67 -9.23
C PRO A 128 6.55 -27.52 -10.17
N ILE A 129 5.80 -26.41 -10.13
CA ILE A 129 6.05 -25.21 -10.94
C ILE A 129 7.38 -24.58 -10.57
N LEU A 130 7.66 -24.44 -9.27
CA LEU A 130 8.91 -23.87 -8.77
C LEU A 130 10.13 -24.72 -9.16
N ARG A 131 10.03 -26.05 -9.04
CA ARG A 131 11.09 -26.99 -9.47
C ARG A 131 11.36 -26.90 -10.97
N ASP A 132 10.33 -26.79 -11.78
CA ASP A 132 10.46 -26.66 -13.23
C ASP A 132 11.15 -25.36 -13.63
N HIS A 133 10.75 -24.22 -13.02
CA HIS A 133 11.33 -22.91 -13.33
C HIS A 133 12.75 -22.68 -12.78
N LEU A 134 13.03 -23.14 -11.56
CA LEU A 134 14.31 -22.91 -10.88
C LEU A 134 15.33 -24.03 -11.14
N GLY A 135 14.85 -25.18 -11.62
CA GLY A 135 15.68 -26.32 -12.01
C GLY A 135 16.58 -26.85 -10.89
N VAL A 136 17.76 -27.32 -11.27
CA VAL A 136 18.76 -27.93 -10.36
C VAL A 136 19.30 -26.97 -9.29
N GLY A 137 19.07 -25.67 -9.43
CA GLY A 137 19.46 -24.65 -8.44
C GLY A 137 18.48 -24.51 -7.27
N PHE A 138 17.34 -25.20 -7.33
CA PHE A 138 16.32 -25.09 -6.29
C PHE A 138 16.65 -25.97 -5.07
N ASP A 139 17.19 -25.33 -4.02
CA ASP A 139 17.39 -25.96 -2.72
C ASP A 139 16.10 -25.92 -1.89
N GLU A 140 15.33 -27.02 -1.93
CA GLU A 140 14.10 -27.18 -1.15
C GLU A 140 14.31 -27.05 0.37
N ALA A 141 15.47 -27.46 0.88
CA ALA A 141 15.76 -27.39 2.32
C ALA A 141 15.95 -25.95 2.79
N ARG A 142 16.41 -25.06 1.90
CA ARG A 142 16.59 -23.63 2.18
C ARG A 142 15.43 -22.76 1.71
N PHE A 143 14.38 -23.35 1.14
CA PHE A 143 13.24 -22.60 0.61
C PHE A 143 12.42 -21.92 1.72
N VAL A 144 12.29 -20.59 1.62
CA VAL A 144 11.49 -19.77 2.54
C VAL A 144 10.10 -19.49 1.96
N CYS A 145 10.05 -18.83 0.82
CA CYS A 145 8.78 -18.49 0.19
C CYS A 145 8.93 -18.25 -1.31
N ALA A 146 7.80 -18.26 -2.01
CA ALA A 146 7.66 -17.80 -3.39
C ALA A 146 6.35 -17.04 -3.47
N ASN A 147 6.36 -15.85 -4.07
CA ASN A 147 5.18 -15.02 -4.18
C ASN A 147 5.03 -14.49 -5.60
N ALA A 148 3.80 -14.48 -6.11
CA ALA A 148 3.43 -13.81 -7.34
C ALA A 148 3.09 -12.34 -7.06
N TYR A 149 3.50 -11.45 -7.97
CA TYR A 149 3.09 -10.05 -7.92
C TYR A 149 1.70 -9.95 -8.54
N GLN A 150 0.67 -9.87 -7.69
CA GLN A 150 -0.70 -9.64 -8.15
C GLN A 150 -0.90 -8.22 -8.65
N GLY A 151 -1.88 -8.01 -9.53
CA GLY A 151 -2.20 -6.70 -10.09
C GLY A 151 -3.24 -5.92 -9.28
N ALA A 152 -3.73 -4.83 -9.87
CA ALA A 152 -4.68 -3.91 -9.26
C ALA A 152 -6.16 -4.34 -9.32
N PHE A 153 -6.48 -5.41 -10.07
CA PHE A 153 -7.86 -5.78 -10.38
C PHE A 153 -8.67 -6.17 -9.15
N GLU A 154 -8.09 -7.01 -8.30
CA GLU A 154 -8.72 -7.51 -7.08
C GLU A 154 -8.89 -6.39 -6.05
N ILE A 155 -7.94 -5.45 -6.00
CA ILE A 155 -8.06 -4.22 -5.19
C ILE A 155 -9.27 -3.41 -5.68
N ALA A 156 -9.37 -3.16 -6.99
CA ALA A 156 -10.48 -2.41 -7.56
C ALA A 156 -11.84 -3.09 -7.32
N GLN A 157 -11.90 -4.42 -7.44
CA GLN A 157 -13.10 -5.20 -7.12
C GLN A 157 -13.50 -5.08 -5.64
N ALA A 158 -12.54 -5.16 -4.72
CA ALA A 158 -12.78 -4.99 -3.29
C ALA A 158 -13.36 -3.61 -2.96
N ILE A 159 -12.79 -2.54 -3.54
CA ILE A 159 -13.27 -1.17 -3.33
C ILE A 159 -14.68 -1.00 -3.91
N ARG A 160 -14.96 -1.52 -5.11
CA ARG A 160 -16.31 -1.49 -5.69
C ARG A 160 -17.34 -2.30 -4.90
N ALA A 161 -16.92 -3.35 -4.21
CA ALA A 161 -17.75 -4.08 -3.24
C ALA A 161 -17.98 -3.29 -1.93
N GLY A 162 -17.35 -2.12 -1.78
CA GLY A 162 -17.48 -1.18 -0.67
C GLY A 162 -16.55 -1.46 0.51
N ALA A 163 -15.38 -2.05 0.26
CA ALA A 163 -14.31 -2.09 1.25
C ALA A 163 -13.81 -0.68 1.56
N GLN A 164 -13.69 -0.36 2.85
CA GLN A 164 -13.09 0.88 3.35
C GLN A 164 -11.59 0.70 3.59
N VAL A 165 -11.16 -0.54 3.82
CA VAL A 165 -9.76 -0.93 3.93
C VAL A 165 -9.52 -2.16 3.06
N VAL A 166 -8.51 -2.11 2.19
CA VAL A 166 -8.06 -3.25 1.39
C VAL A 166 -6.68 -3.67 1.86
N VAL A 167 -6.59 -4.90 2.34
CA VAL A 167 -5.35 -5.52 2.83
C VAL A 167 -4.87 -6.51 1.80
N THR A 168 -3.61 -6.38 1.39
CA THR A 168 -3.00 -7.26 0.40
C THR A 168 -1.74 -7.92 0.96
N GLY A 169 -1.36 -9.06 0.36
CA GLY A 169 0.00 -9.61 0.45
C GLY A 169 0.90 -8.96 -0.60
N ARG A 170 1.64 -9.76 -1.37
CA ARG A 170 2.44 -9.23 -2.48
C ARG A 170 1.56 -8.84 -3.69
N VAL A 171 1.59 -7.55 -4.01
CA VAL A 171 1.11 -6.97 -5.27
C VAL A 171 2.28 -6.29 -5.98
N ALA A 172 2.12 -5.96 -7.27
CA ALA A 172 2.99 -4.97 -7.88
C ALA A 172 2.74 -3.60 -7.23
N ASP A 173 3.80 -2.97 -6.76
CA ASP A 173 3.81 -1.73 -5.99
C ASP A 173 2.84 -0.64 -6.52
N PRO A 174 2.83 -0.28 -7.82
CA PRO A 174 1.90 0.73 -8.34
C PRO A 174 0.42 0.30 -8.28
N SER A 175 0.13 -0.99 -8.09
CA SER A 175 -1.24 -1.52 -7.99
C SER A 175 -2.01 -0.95 -6.81
N LEU A 176 -1.30 -0.53 -5.74
CA LEU A 176 -1.92 0.15 -4.60
C LEU A 176 -2.57 1.48 -5.01
N THR A 177 -2.03 2.18 -6.02
CA THR A 177 -2.60 3.40 -6.61
C THR A 177 -3.57 3.10 -7.74
N VAL A 178 -3.22 2.16 -8.63
CA VAL A 178 -4.05 1.81 -9.79
C VAL A 178 -5.40 1.22 -9.33
N GLY A 179 -5.43 0.41 -8.26
CA GLY A 179 -6.66 -0.21 -7.76
C GLY A 179 -7.76 0.80 -7.39
N PRO A 180 -7.48 1.78 -6.53
CA PRO A 180 -8.39 2.90 -6.26
C PRO A 180 -8.80 3.69 -7.51
N ALA A 181 -7.86 3.99 -8.41
CA ALA A 181 -8.17 4.73 -9.64
C ALA A 181 -9.14 3.95 -10.55
N MET A 182 -8.88 2.66 -10.76
CA MET A 182 -9.76 1.76 -11.50
C MET A 182 -11.14 1.65 -10.86
N ALA A 183 -11.23 1.59 -9.53
CA ALA A 183 -12.50 1.54 -8.82
C ALA A 183 -13.29 2.84 -8.99
N HIS A 184 -12.61 3.98 -8.89
CA HIS A 184 -13.21 5.31 -8.95
C HIS A 184 -13.75 5.65 -10.35
N PHE A 185 -12.93 5.45 -11.38
CA PHE A 185 -13.30 5.79 -12.76
C PHE A 185 -14.01 4.68 -13.51
N GLY A 186 -14.10 3.48 -12.92
CA GLY A 186 -14.73 2.33 -13.56
C GLY A 186 -13.94 1.77 -14.74
N TRP A 187 -12.61 2.01 -14.78
CA TRP A 187 -11.75 1.54 -15.86
C TRP A 187 -11.77 0.01 -15.97
N ARG A 188 -11.71 -0.44 -17.22
CA ARG A 188 -11.59 -1.82 -17.64
C ARG A 188 -10.12 -2.25 -17.63
N ALA A 189 -9.90 -3.54 -17.79
CA ALA A 189 -8.56 -4.13 -17.86
C ALA A 189 -7.78 -3.77 -19.12
N ASP A 190 -8.48 -3.25 -20.13
CA ASP A 190 -7.95 -2.89 -21.45
C ASP A 190 -7.94 -1.38 -21.70
N ASP A 191 -8.22 -0.54 -20.69
CA ASP A 191 -8.13 0.93 -20.78
C ASP A 191 -6.66 1.39 -20.65
N TRP A 192 -5.81 0.93 -21.57
CA TRP A 192 -4.35 0.95 -21.44
C TRP A 192 -3.74 2.32 -21.17
N ASP A 193 -4.24 3.38 -21.82
CA ASP A 193 -3.69 4.73 -21.63
C ASP A 193 -3.93 5.23 -20.19
N ALA A 194 -5.13 5.02 -19.67
CA ALA A 194 -5.49 5.40 -18.32
C ALA A 194 -4.74 4.55 -17.28
N LEU A 195 -4.64 3.24 -17.52
CA LEU A 195 -3.87 2.32 -16.69
C LEU A 195 -2.37 2.66 -16.68
N ALA A 196 -1.80 3.04 -17.82
CA ALA A 196 -0.40 3.45 -17.91
C ALA A 196 -0.14 4.74 -17.12
N GLY A 197 -1.01 5.75 -17.27
CA GLY A 197 -0.92 6.99 -16.51
C GLY A 197 -1.03 6.79 -14.99
N ALA A 198 -1.98 5.97 -14.54
CA ALA A 198 -2.12 5.63 -13.13
C ALA A 198 -0.96 4.75 -12.60
N THR A 199 -0.39 3.88 -13.45
CA THR A 199 0.81 3.10 -13.09
C THR A 199 2.01 4.02 -12.87
N MET A 200 2.19 5.02 -13.73
CA MET A 200 3.21 6.05 -13.53
C MET A 200 2.98 6.84 -12.24
N ALA A 201 1.73 7.24 -11.96
CA ALA A 201 1.39 7.90 -10.69
C ALA A 201 1.70 7.00 -9.48
N GLY A 202 1.41 5.69 -9.57
CA GLY A 202 1.76 4.70 -8.55
C GLY A 202 3.26 4.63 -8.29
N HIS A 203 4.08 4.52 -9.34
CA HIS A 203 5.54 4.50 -9.21
C HIS A 203 6.14 5.80 -8.65
N LEU A 204 5.47 6.94 -8.82
CA LEU A 204 5.91 8.18 -8.20
C LEU A 204 5.49 8.30 -6.73
N LEU A 205 4.40 7.62 -6.33
CA LEU A 205 3.89 7.62 -4.96
C LEU A 205 4.53 6.55 -4.07
N GLU A 206 4.96 5.44 -4.64
CA GLU A 206 5.66 4.39 -3.91
C GLU A 206 7.02 4.88 -3.38
N CYS A 207 7.60 4.13 -2.44
CA CYS A 207 8.88 4.46 -1.81
C CYS A 207 8.94 5.79 -1.02
N GLY A 208 7.80 6.36 -0.64
CA GLY A 208 7.71 7.44 0.35
C GLY A 208 7.97 8.83 -0.24
N ALA A 209 8.85 9.62 0.38
CA ALA A 209 9.04 11.04 0.06
C ALA A 209 9.89 11.34 -1.20
N GLN A 210 10.21 10.35 -2.05
CA GLN A 210 11.21 10.50 -3.12
C GLN A 210 10.86 11.61 -4.11
N VAL A 211 9.64 11.58 -4.66
CA VAL A 211 9.17 12.58 -5.65
C VAL A 211 8.83 13.94 -5.01
N SER A 212 8.76 14.02 -3.68
CA SER A 212 8.41 15.21 -2.92
C SER A 212 9.60 15.88 -2.21
N GLY A 213 10.83 15.46 -2.52
CA GLY A 213 12.07 16.11 -2.08
C GLY A 213 12.99 15.26 -1.20
N GLY A 214 12.57 14.06 -0.79
CA GLY A 214 13.34 13.18 0.10
C GLY A 214 14.70 12.75 -0.44
N TYR A 215 14.85 12.63 -1.77
CA TYR A 215 16.14 12.29 -2.42
C TYR A 215 16.93 13.49 -2.94
N PHE A 216 16.51 14.71 -2.63
CA PHE A 216 17.29 15.89 -3.00
C PHE A 216 18.46 16.15 -2.04
N ALA A 217 18.31 15.74 -0.77
CA ALA A 217 19.30 15.96 0.27
C ALA A 217 20.56 15.09 0.07
N ASP A 218 21.72 15.74 0.14
CA ASP A 218 23.04 15.11 0.07
C ASP A 218 23.93 15.80 1.11
N PRO A 219 24.05 15.28 2.35
CA PRO A 219 24.70 15.98 3.45
C PRO A 219 26.10 16.50 3.10
N GLY A 220 26.31 17.82 3.26
CA GLY A 220 27.55 18.51 2.92
C GLY A 220 27.66 18.98 1.46
N MET A 221 26.76 18.56 0.57
CA MET A 221 26.68 19.01 -0.83
C MET A 221 25.38 19.75 -1.14
N LYS A 222 24.26 19.22 -0.65
CA LYS A 222 22.90 19.74 -0.77
C LYS A 222 22.19 19.58 0.58
N ASP A 223 22.55 20.45 1.51
CA ASP A 223 21.89 20.47 2.83
C ASP A 223 20.46 21.01 2.69
N VAL A 224 19.49 20.20 3.14
CA VAL A 224 18.07 20.56 3.12
C VAL A 224 17.61 20.72 4.57
N PRO A 225 17.18 21.92 5.00
CA PRO A 225 16.67 22.12 6.35
C PRO A 225 15.30 21.44 6.54
N GLY A 226 15.04 20.93 7.74
CA GLY A 226 13.74 20.36 8.11
C GLY A 226 13.39 19.07 7.37
N LEU A 227 14.38 18.26 6.99
CA LEU A 227 14.14 17.01 6.26
C LEU A 227 13.35 15.99 7.09
N GLU A 228 13.43 16.08 8.41
CA GLU A 228 12.59 15.35 9.36
C GLU A 228 11.09 15.61 9.18
N ASP A 229 10.72 16.75 8.60
CA ASP A 229 9.33 17.13 8.33
C ASP A 229 8.94 16.91 6.86
N VAL A 230 9.77 16.25 6.04
CA VAL A 230 9.52 16.08 4.61
C VAL A 230 8.13 15.51 4.30
N GLY A 231 7.37 16.25 3.49
CA GLY A 231 6.00 15.89 3.11
C GLY A 231 5.95 14.71 2.15
N PHE A 232 5.04 13.78 2.40
CA PHE A 232 4.80 12.64 1.51
C PHE A 232 3.93 13.06 0.31
N PRO A 233 4.10 12.40 -0.85
CA PRO A 233 3.46 12.81 -2.08
C PRO A 233 1.96 12.48 -2.13
N ILE A 234 1.23 13.29 -2.89
CA ILE A 234 -0.18 13.13 -3.24
C ILE A 234 -0.32 13.31 -4.74
N ALA A 235 -0.88 12.32 -5.43
CA ALA A 235 -1.21 12.41 -6.84
C ALA A 235 -2.70 12.70 -7.02
N GLU A 236 -3.02 13.74 -7.79
CA GLU A 236 -4.36 13.99 -8.29
C GLU A 236 -4.48 13.38 -9.68
N ILE A 237 -5.21 12.27 -9.79
CA ILE A 237 -5.36 11.49 -11.00
C ILE A 237 -6.68 11.87 -11.69
N ALA A 238 -6.63 12.15 -12.99
CA ALA A 238 -7.80 12.42 -13.82
C ALA A 238 -8.31 11.14 -14.51
N ALA A 239 -9.51 11.21 -15.08
CA ALA A 239 -10.18 10.06 -15.69
C ALA A 239 -9.46 9.47 -16.91
N ASP A 240 -8.54 10.21 -17.53
CA ASP A 240 -7.69 9.76 -18.64
C ASP A 240 -6.34 9.18 -18.18
N GLY A 241 -6.12 9.10 -16.85
CA GLY A 241 -4.87 8.63 -16.24
C GLY A 241 -3.78 9.70 -16.12
N SER A 242 -3.98 10.90 -16.65
CA SER A 242 -3.06 12.01 -16.38
C SER A 242 -3.07 12.37 -14.90
N CYS A 243 -1.94 12.87 -14.37
CA CYS A 243 -1.87 13.23 -12.96
C CYS A 243 -1.04 14.47 -12.68
N ILE A 244 -1.33 15.11 -11.55
CA ILE A 244 -0.51 16.15 -10.94
C ILE A 244 0.00 15.62 -9.61
N VAL A 245 1.33 15.62 -9.43
CA VAL A 245 1.95 15.23 -8.16
C VAL A 245 2.23 16.48 -7.34
N SER A 246 1.83 16.42 -6.08
CA SER A 246 2.03 17.45 -5.05
C SER A 246 2.53 16.78 -3.76
N LYS A 247 2.75 17.55 -2.70
CA LYS A 247 3.08 17.02 -1.37
C LYS A 247 2.04 17.41 -0.33
N ALA A 248 2.04 16.71 0.81
CA ALA A 248 1.26 17.10 1.98
C ALA A 248 1.52 18.57 2.38
N SER A 249 0.49 19.23 2.91
CA SER A 249 0.60 20.60 3.41
C SER A 249 1.15 20.62 4.83
N ARG A 250 1.85 21.70 5.19
CA ARG A 250 2.44 21.93 6.53
C ARG A 250 3.41 20.81 6.95
N THR A 251 4.33 20.53 6.02
CA THR A 251 5.42 19.55 6.06
C THR A 251 6.62 20.14 5.30
#